data_AF-A0A5C1YKL6-F1
#
_entry.id   AF-A0A5C1YKL6-F1
#
_cell.length_a   1.000
_cell.length_b   1.000
_cell.length_c   1.000
_cell.angle_alpha   90.00
_cell.angle_beta   90.00
_cell.angle_gamma   90.00
#
_symmetry.space_group_name_H-M   'P 1'
#
loop_
_entity.id
_entity.type
_entity.pdbx_description
1 polymer ?
#
loop_
_entity_poly.entity_id
_entity_poly.type
_entity_poly.pdbx_seq_one_letter_code
_entity_poly.pdbx_strand_id
1 'polypeptide(L)'
;MAQPVTDLNPPALTAAKLWQLVCDPAPGRLAYAMRMAAGCTVTVLVGEIWQIPDLAVPALVTMALWQKDRMSNVLVAVAVNILVLPLLAMIFGGICLTLETPVAFVSLIALLSMGFFFLSSASKLKPVAYMLGLIVVFGLVVVEQVPIGELITRALLYTDLFVSVPGAVMIVLGLLICPSPKRVLTDDIAACLRVSAVLLRGPSARDHAHATFMLREGLSDAGKLVRLAGMEKIWDPHDLACLKQAANSAVAVLALAEAEITRAGPPAPCPIELIDALESMANVFATGAYPKHVDQPATPPDQPAFQAIARVLVNFTQLGEPTAEQPAKPKKKDGFFAADAFTNPEHVRFALKGTAAVMVSYVFFLFINWPGIHTCVITCFIIALPTMGEMIAKLRLRIVGALIGGSIGILSIIFLLPHLEGITGFLGFVFVVSLFAAWIRVADERIAYAGFQIGLAFYLSDLKGYGPTSDMATARDRVVGILVGIFITYGIFSSFWPSSAYGAVATRLKTVLESLGRLRAATTPQEQVACMASLQEAVSKGEQQVEYAKAESQNMRDRMAQLELFEGAFVDAGRLGTEILDGTQPALVKRIATLEALAS
;
A
#
# COMPACT_ATOMS: atom_id res chain seq x y z
N MET A 1 12.79 39.82 24.85
CA MET A 1 13.71 38.65 24.92
C MET A 1 12.84 37.41 24.82
N ALA A 2 12.67 36.91 23.60
CA ALA A 2 11.83 35.75 23.30
C ALA A 2 12.63 34.47 23.59
N GLN A 3 12.01 33.55 24.33
CA GLN A 3 12.56 32.23 24.58
C GLN A 3 12.66 31.44 23.26
N PRO A 4 13.73 30.67 23.03
CA PRO A 4 13.85 29.83 21.85
C PRO A 4 12.84 28.67 21.95
N VAL A 5 12.06 28.48 20.90
CA VAL A 5 11.16 27.33 20.71
C VAL A 5 12.04 26.08 20.61
N THR A 6 12.08 25.32 21.69
CA THR A 6 12.74 24.02 21.80
C THR A 6 12.02 22.96 20.97
N ASP A 7 12.81 22.23 20.18
CA ASP A 7 12.57 20.88 19.64
C ASP A 7 11.33 20.64 18.76
N LEU A 8 11.47 20.97 17.47
CA LEU A 8 10.66 20.43 16.36
C LEU A 8 11.40 19.31 15.59
N ASN A 9 12.14 18.47 16.32
CA ASN A 9 12.59 17.18 15.79
C ASN A 9 11.60 16.09 16.21
N PRO A 10 10.62 15.65 15.38
CA PRO A 10 10.07 14.33 15.58
C PRO A 10 11.16 13.32 15.20
N PRO A 11 11.60 12.44 16.12
CA PRO A 11 12.60 11.45 15.76
C PRO A 11 11.98 10.45 14.76
N ALA A 12 12.85 9.82 13.98
CA ALA A 12 12.54 8.64 13.18
C ALA A 12 11.60 7.68 13.94
N LEU A 13 10.69 6.99 13.23
CA LEU A 13 9.74 5.98 13.74
C LEU A 13 10.28 5.26 15.00
N THR A 14 9.91 5.77 16.17
CA THR A 14 10.42 5.29 17.45
C THR A 14 9.75 3.94 17.74
N ALA A 15 10.43 3.04 18.46
CA ALA A 15 9.84 1.74 18.82
C ALA A 15 8.46 1.87 19.48
N ALA A 16 8.23 2.94 20.24
CA ALA A 16 6.93 3.28 20.83
C ALA A 16 5.84 3.57 19.77
N LYS A 17 6.15 4.31 18.70
CA LYS A 17 5.21 4.58 17.60
C LYS A 17 4.92 3.32 16.78
N LEU A 18 5.94 2.49 16.54
CA LEU A 18 5.76 1.18 15.88
C LEU A 18 4.86 0.26 16.71
N TRP A 19 5.08 0.20 18.02
CA TRP A 19 4.23 -0.56 18.94
C TRP A 19 2.79 -0.03 18.96
N GLN A 20 2.61 1.29 18.94
CA GLN A 20 1.28 1.90 18.82
C GLN A 20 0.56 1.48 17.53
N LEU A 21 1.24 1.50 16.38
CA LEU A 21 0.65 1.06 15.11
C LEU A 21 0.28 -0.44 15.12
N VAL A 22 1.09 -1.27 15.79
CA VAL A 22 0.78 -2.70 15.96
C VAL A 22 -0.46 -2.88 16.85
N CYS A 23 -0.60 -2.08 17.90
CA CYS A 23 -1.68 -2.22 18.87
C CYS A 23 -2.98 -1.47 18.51
N ASP A 24 -2.99 -0.55 17.55
CA ASP A 24 -4.16 0.28 17.24
C ASP A 24 -5.31 -0.55 16.61
N PRO A 25 -6.44 -0.73 17.31
CA PRO A 25 -7.57 -1.50 16.78
C PRO A 25 -8.43 -0.60 15.88
N ALA A 26 -7.93 -0.27 14.69
CA ALA A 26 -8.74 0.43 13.69
C ALA A 26 -10.04 -0.37 13.40
N PRO A 27 -11.19 0.30 13.27
CA PRO A 27 -12.47 -0.38 13.05
C PRO A 27 -12.41 -1.25 11.79
N GLY A 28 -12.83 -2.52 11.89
CA GLY A 28 -12.83 -3.46 10.78
C GLY A 28 -11.48 -4.16 10.48
N ARG A 29 -10.36 -3.70 11.06
CA ARG A 29 -9.02 -4.30 10.89
C ARG A 29 -9.02 -5.79 11.27
N LEU A 30 -9.58 -6.12 12.43
CA LEU A 30 -9.61 -7.51 12.92
C LEU A 30 -10.42 -8.42 11.99
N ALA A 31 -11.60 -7.96 11.56
CA ALA A 31 -12.45 -8.73 10.65
C ALA A 31 -11.74 -8.98 9.32
N TYR A 32 -11.04 -7.99 8.77
CA TYR A 32 -10.28 -8.17 7.53
C TYR A 32 -9.08 -9.11 7.71
N ALA A 33 -8.33 -8.98 8.81
CA ALA A 33 -7.22 -9.88 9.13
C ALA A 33 -7.69 -11.34 9.31
N MET A 34 -8.82 -11.56 9.99
CA MET A 34 -9.42 -12.89 10.14
C MET A 34 -9.81 -13.51 8.78
N ARG A 35 -10.43 -12.72 7.89
CA ARG A 35 -10.79 -13.20 6.54
C ARG A 35 -9.56 -13.59 5.73
N MET A 36 -8.51 -12.79 5.78
CA MET A 36 -7.25 -13.07 5.10
C MET A 36 -6.58 -14.34 5.65
N ALA A 37 -6.54 -14.51 6.98
CA ALA A 37 -6.01 -15.71 7.63
C ALA A 37 -6.82 -16.96 7.28
N ALA A 38 -8.16 -16.85 7.25
CA ALA A 38 -9.04 -17.92 6.81
C ALA A 38 -8.77 -18.30 5.35
N GLY A 39 -8.59 -17.31 4.45
CA GLY A 39 -8.19 -17.54 3.06
C GLY A 39 -6.89 -18.34 2.95
N CYS A 40 -5.84 -17.91 3.66
CA CYS A 40 -4.56 -18.61 3.66
C CYS A 40 -4.69 -20.05 4.18
N THR A 41 -5.44 -20.23 5.27
CA THR A 41 -5.64 -21.55 5.91
C THR A 41 -6.44 -22.48 5.01
N VAL A 42 -7.50 -21.99 4.34
CA VAL A 42 -8.27 -22.78 3.37
C VAL A 42 -7.41 -23.15 2.17
N THR A 43 -6.58 -22.24 1.66
CA THR A 43 -5.62 -22.57 0.59
C THR A 43 -4.68 -23.71 1.01
N VAL A 44 -4.13 -23.66 2.24
CA VAL A 44 -3.28 -24.74 2.77
C VAL A 44 -4.08 -26.03 2.91
N LEU A 45 -5.31 -25.99 3.42
CA LEU A 45 -6.19 -27.15 3.52
C LEU A 45 -6.45 -27.79 2.15
N VAL A 46 -6.80 -27.00 1.12
CA VAL A 46 -6.99 -27.51 -0.24
C VAL A 46 -5.70 -28.13 -0.74
N GLY A 47 -4.57 -27.46 -0.56
CA GLY A 47 -3.29 -28.00 -1.00
C GLY A 47 -2.88 -29.29 -0.26
N GLU A 48 -3.18 -29.43 1.03
CA GLU A 48 -2.98 -30.67 1.78
C GLU A 48 -3.92 -31.80 1.31
N ILE A 49 -5.20 -31.49 1.02
CA ILE A 49 -6.15 -32.50 0.50
C ILE A 49 -5.70 -33.03 -0.87
N TRP A 50 -5.33 -32.11 -1.76
CA TRP A 50 -4.98 -32.43 -3.14
C TRP A 50 -3.50 -32.74 -3.35
N GLN A 51 -2.70 -32.73 -2.27
CA GLN A 51 -1.27 -32.98 -2.27
C GLN A 51 -0.56 -32.14 -3.34
N ILE A 52 -0.76 -30.81 -3.24
CA ILE A 52 -0.11 -29.83 -4.09
C ILE A 52 1.32 -29.59 -3.56
N PRO A 53 2.36 -29.71 -4.40
CA PRO A 53 3.72 -29.50 -3.95
C PRO A 53 3.93 -28.05 -3.50
N ASP A 54 4.85 -27.84 -2.55
CA ASP A 54 5.27 -26.50 -2.08
C ASP A 54 4.10 -25.57 -1.68
N LEU A 55 3.37 -25.97 -0.64
CA LEU A 55 2.20 -25.25 -0.10
C LEU A 55 2.49 -23.81 0.35
N ALA A 56 3.77 -23.50 0.55
CA ALA A 56 4.22 -22.16 0.86
C ALA A 56 3.81 -21.14 -0.22
N VAL A 57 3.94 -21.49 -1.50
CA VAL A 57 3.69 -20.57 -2.61
C VAL A 57 2.19 -20.25 -2.75
N PRO A 58 1.26 -21.23 -2.79
CA PRO A 58 -0.18 -20.95 -2.78
C PRO A 58 -0.63 -20.10 -1.57
N ALA A 59 -0.17 -20.44 -0.36
CA ALA A 59 -0.52 -19.70 0.85
C ALA A 59 -0.04 -18.24 0.78
N LEU A 60 1.20 -18.04 0.30
CA LEU A 60 1.77 -16.72 0.07
C LEU A 60 0.97 -15.92 -0.97
N VAL A 61 0.66 -16.52 -2.12
CA VAL A 61 -0.10 -15.87 -3.20
C VAL A 61 -1.47 -15.43 -2.68
N THR A 62 -2.13 -16.29 -1.89
CA THR A 62 -3.40 -15.95 -1.25
C THR A 62 -3.25 -14.73 -0.34
N MET A 63 -2.26 -14.72 0.56
CA MET A 63 -2.01 -13.58 1.44
C MET A 63 -1.66 -12.30 0.68
N ALA A 64 -0.84 -12.42 -0.37
CA ALA A 64 -0.36 -11.31 -1.19
C ALA A 64 -1.49 -10.62 -1.95
N LEU A 65 -2.45 -11.40 -2.44
CA LEU A 65 -3.48 -10.94 -3.35
C LEU A 65 -4.85 -10.71 -2.69
N TRP A 66 -5.09 -11.21 -1.47
CA TRP A 66 -6.36 -11.03 -0.76
C TRP A 66 -6.74 -9.55 -0.63
N GLN A 67 -7.99 -9.24 -0.96
CA GLN A 67 -8.57 -7.89 -1.02
C GLN A 67 -9.71 -7.71 0.01
N LYS A 68 -9.99 -6.45 0.38
CA LYS A 68 -11.00 -6.05 1.38
C LYS A 68 -12.43 -6.44 0.96
N ASP A 69 -12.74 -6.34 -0.33
CA ASP A 69 -14.08 -6.57 -0.88
C ASP A 69 -14.11 -7.80 -1.82
N ARG A 70 -15.32 -8.37 -1.96
CA ARG A 70 -15.53 -9.58 -2.77
C ARG A 70 -15.26 -9.39 -4.28
N MET A 71 -15.54 -8.21 -4.84
CA MET A 71 -15.38 -7.97 -6.29
C MET A 71 -13.91 -7.81 -6.66
N SER A 72 -13.12 -7.12 -5.84
CA SER A 72 -11.68 -7.05 -6.00
C SER A 72 -11.04 -8.43 -5.90
N ASN A 73 -11.49 -9.30 -4.97
CA ASN A 73 -10.99 -10.67 -4.88
C ASN A 73 -11.25 -11.45 -6.17
N VAL A 74 -12.46 -11.40 -6.73
CA VAL A 74 -12.78 -12.06 -8.00
C VAL A 74 -11.94 -11.49 -9.15
N LEU A 75 -11.86 -10.17 -9.28
CA LEU A 75 -11.14 -9.53 -10.38
C LEU A 75 -9.65 -9.83 -10.34
N VAL A 76 -9.03 -9.74 -9.15
CA VAL A 76 -7.61 -10.06 -8.97
C VAL A 76 -7.35 -11.55 -9.22
N ALA A 77 -8.21 -12.45 -8.71
CA ALA A 77 -8.08 -13.88 -8.94
C ALA A 77 -8.13 -14.24 -10.43
N VAL A 78 -9.11 -13.69 -11.17
CA VAL A 78 -9.24 -13.91 -12.61
C VAL A 78 -8.05 -13.31 -13.36
N ALA A 79 -7.64 -12.08 -13.03
CA ALA A 79 -6.52 -11.41 -13.68
C ALA A 79 -5.21 -12.20 -13.52
N VAL A 80 -4.92 -12.72 -12.32
CA VAL A 80 -3.69 -13.47 -12.07
C VAL A 80 -3.70 -14.84 -12.76
N ASN A 81 -4.85 -15.51 -12.82
CA ASN A 81 -5.00 -16.76 -13.60
C ASN A 81 -4.85 -16.53 -15.12
N ILE A 82 -5.31 -15.40 -15.64
CA ILE A 82 -5.07 -15.04 -17.05
C ILE A 82 -3.58 -14.72 -17.27
N LEU A 83 -2.94 -14.07 -16.29
CA LEU A 83 -1.55 -13.62 -16.37
C LEU A 83 -0.53 -14.77 -16.24
N VAL A 84 -0.88 -15.85 -15.55
CA VAL A 84 0.02 -17.01 -15.38
C VAL A 84 0.28 -17.72 -16.71
N LEU A 85 -0.70 -17.77 -17.61
CA LEU A 85 -0.57 -18.43 -18.92
C LEU A 85 0.53 -17.84 -19.82
N PRO A 86 0.53 -16.52 -20.14
CA PRO A 86 1.61 -15.93 -20.92
C PRO A 86 2.95 -15.96 -20.18
N LEU A 87 2.93 -15.94 -18.85
CA LEU A 87 4.13 -16.05 -18.03
C LEU A 87 4.77 -17.43 -18.15
N LEU A 88 3.97 -18.50 -18.05
CA LEU A 88 4.42 -19.87 -18.26
C LEU A 88 4.91 -20.08 -19.69
N ALA A 89 4.21 -19.52 -20.68
CA ALA A 89 4.65 -19.56 -22.07
C ALA A 89 6.02 -18.89 -22.26
N MET A 90 6.27 -17.77 -21.56
CA MET A 90 7.56 -17.08 -21.62
C MET A 90 8.67 -17.84 -20.89
N ILE A 91 8.40 -18.43 -19.72
CA ILE A 91 9.35 -19.32 -19.03
C ILE A 91 9.69 -20.52 -19.91
N PHE A 92 8.67 -21.19 -20.47
CA PHE A 92 8.86 -22.33 -21.36
C PHE A 92 9.67 -21.95 -22.60
N GLY A 93 9.33 -20.84 -23.27
CA GLY A 93 10.11 -20.33 -24.40
C GLY A 93 11.55 -19.99 -24.00
N GLY A 94 11.75 -19.40 -22.82
CA GLY A 94 13.08 -19.12 -22.27
C GLY A 94 13.89 -20.40 -22.06
N ILE A 95 13.30 -21.43 -21.47
CA ILE A 95 13.94 -22.76 -21.32
C ILE A 95 14.34 -23.27 -22.69
N CYS A 96 13.42 -23.34 -23.67
CA CYS A 96 13.71 -23.82 -25.02
C CYS A 96 14.88 -23.09 -25.70
N LEU A 97 15.02 -21.77 -25.49
CA LEU A 97 16.12 -20.98 -26.05
C LEU A 97 17.48 -21.22 -25.38
N THR A 98 17.49 -21.80 -24.17
CA THR A 98 18.69 -21.91 -23.33
C THR A 98 19.22 -23.32 -23.16
N LEU A 99 18.50 -24.34 -23.66
CA LEU A 99 18.78 -25.78 -23.44
C LEU A 99 20.20 -26.22 -23.82
N GLU A 100 20.92 -25.49 -24.68
CA GLU A 100 22.19 -25.95 -25.25
C GLU A 100 23.43 -25.22 -24.70
N THR A 101 23.31 -24.05 -24.06
CA THR A 101 24.48 -23.30 -23.58
C THR A 101 24.24 -22.50 -22.29
N PRO A 102 25.09 -22.67 -21.25
CA PRO A 102 25.02 -21.87 -20.01
C PRO A 102 25.12 -20.36 -20.26
N VAL A 103 25.89 -19.94 -21.26
CA VAL A 103 26.05 -18.52 -21.62
C VAL A 103 24.74 -17.91 -22.12
N ALA A 104 23.94 -18.67 -22.89
CA ALA A 104 22.62 -18.20 -23.33
C ALA A 104 21.67 -18.00 -22.14
N PHE A 105 21.72 -18.88 -21.13
CA PHE A 105 20.89 -18.77 -19.93
C PHE A 105 21.20 -17.51 -19.11
N VAL A 106 22.49 -17.28 -18.82
CA VAL A 106 22.96 -16.07 -18.11
C VAL A 106 22.59 -14.80 -18.89
N SER A 107 22.75 -14.83 -20.22
CA SER A 107 22.39 -13.72 -21.10
C SER A 107 20.88 -13.45 -21.09
N LEU A 108 20.06 -14.50 -21.11
CA LEU A 108 18.60 -14.39 -21.05
C LEU A 108 18.15 -13.79 -19.72
N ILE A 109 18.70 -14.24 -18.58
CA ILE A 109 18.40 -13.66 -17.26
C ILE A 109 18.74 -12.17 -17.23
N ALA A 110 19.91 -11.79 -17.75
CA ALA A 110 20.33 -10.39 -17.79
C ALA A 110 19.38 -9.53 -18.65
N LEU A 111 19.03 -10.02 -19.86
CA LEU A 111 18.14 -9.32 -20.78
C LEU A 111 16.71 -9.19 -20.23
N LEU A 112 16.16 -10.27 -19.67
CA LEU A 112 14.82 -10.24 -19.05
C LEU A 112 14.80 -9.30 -17.85
N SER A 113 15.80 -9.39 -16.96
CA SER A 113 15.91 -8.49 -15.80
C SER A 113 15.96 -7.03 -16.24
N MET A 114 16.80 -6.71 -17.22
CA MET A 114 16.93 -5.37 -17.80
C MET A 114 15.61 -4.89 -18.40
N GLY A 115 14.94 -5.74 -19.19
CA GLY A 115 13.65 -5.44 -19.80
C GLY A 115 12.57 -5.15 -18.77
N PHE A 116 12.44 -5.98 -17.72
CA PHE A 116 11.43 -5.80 -16.69
C PHE A 116 11.68 -4.61 -15.77
N PHE A 117 12.93 -4.34 -15.37
CA PHE A 117 13.24 -3.13 -14.61
C PHE A 117 13.05 -1.86 -15.45
N PHE A 118 13.39 -1.89 -16.74
CA PHE A 118 13.11 -0.78 -17.65
C PHE A 118 11.59 -0.55 -17.74
N LEU A 119 10.81 -1.60 -17.99
CA LEU A 119 9.35 -1.56 -18.07
C LEU A 119 8.73 -1.07 -16.75
N SER A 120 9.32 -1.42 -15.60
CA SER A 120 8.88 -0.99 -14.28
C SER A 120 9.04 0.51 -14.05
N SER A 121 10.03 1.14 -14.66
CA SER A 121 10.26 2.58 -14.49
C SER A 121 9.62 3.40 -15.62
N ALA A 122 9.59 2.88 -16.85
CA ALA A 122 9.23 3.61 -18.05
C ALA A 122 7.81 3.33 -18.56
N SER A 123 7.04 2.42 -17.93
CA SER A 123 5.67 2.08 -18.36
C SER A 123 4.63 2.22 -17.26
N LYS A 124 3.36 2.16 -17.68
CA LYS A 124 2.20 2.14 -16.78
C LYS A 124 2.09 0.88 -15.92
N LEU A 125 2.84 -0.18 -16.22
CA LEU A 125 2.87 -1.38 -15.38
C LEU A 125 3.46 -1.08 -14.00
N LYS A 126 4.35 -0.08 -13.86
CA LYS A 126 4.95 0.36 -12.60
C LYS A 126 5.29 -0.83 -11.67
N PRO A 127 4.64 -1.10 -10.49
CA PRO A 127 5.05 -2.26 -9.68
C PRO A 127 4.81 -3.63 -10.32
N VAL A 128 3.88 -3.73 -11.27
CA VAL A 128 3.51 -5.01 -11.89
C VAL A 128 4.63 -5.55 -12.77
N ALA A 129 5.38 -4.68 -13.44
CA ALA A 129 6.46 -5.12 -14.34
C ALA A 129 7.62 -5.79 -13.60
N TYR A 130 8.10 -5.23 -12.48
CA TYR A 130 9.16 -5.92 -11.73
C TYR A 130 8.65 -7.20 -11.06
N MET A 131 7.37 -7.26 -10.67
CA MET A 131 6.77 -8.50 -10.12
C MET A 131 6.70 -9.60 -11.18
N LEU A 132 6.33 -9.26 -12.42
CA LEU A 132 6.40 -10.18 -13.55
C LEU A 132 7.84 -10.64 -13.82
N GLY A 133 8.78 -9.70 -13.82
CA GLY A 133 10.20 -10.01 -13.97
C GLY A 133 10.73 -10.93 -12.90
N LEU A 134 10.35 -10.69 -11.64
CA LEU A 134 10.65 -11.57 -10.53
C LEU A 134 10.17 -12.99 -10.80
N ILE A 135 8.90 -13.19 -11.10
CA ILE A 135 8.33 -14.53 -11.27
C ILE A 135 9.01 -15.26 -12.44
N VAL A 136 9.25 -14.57 -13.56
CA VAL A 136 9.85 -15.17 -14.76
C VAL A 136 11.31 -15.52 -14.51
N VAL A 137 12.11 -14.55 -14.08
CA VAL A 137 13.55 -14.72 -13.88
C VAL A 137 13.80 -15.73 -12.76
N PHE A 138 13.07 -15.63 -11.65
CA PHE A 138 13.16 -16.61 -10.58
C PHE A 138 12.71 -18.00 -11.05
N GLY A 139 11.62 -18.10 -11.80
CA GLY A 139 11.15 -19.37 -12.37
C GLY A 139 12.23 -20.04 -13.21
N LEU A 140 12.90 -19.28 -14.08
CA LEU A 140 14.05 -19.79 -14.85
C LEU A 140 15.20 -20.26 -13.94
N VAL A 141 15.61 -19.45 -12.96
CA VAL A 141 16.69 -19.77 -12.01
C VAL A 141 16.41 -21.03 -11.19
N VAL A 142 15.15 -21.28 -10.81
CA VAL A 142 14.74 -22.50 -10.10
C VAL A 142 14.76 -23.70 -11.03
N VAL A 143 14.28 -23.54 -12.26
CA VAL A 143 14.23 -24.63 -13.25
C VAL A 143 15.63 -25.13 -13.61
N GLU A 144 16.63 -24.26 -13.70
CA GLU A 144 18.02 -24.66 -13.98
C GLU A 144 18.59 -25.63 -12.92
N GLN A 145 18.11 -25.54 -11.67
CA GLN A 145 18.55 -26.43 -10.59
C GLN A 145 17.93 -27.83 -10.68
N VAL A 146 16.98 -28.05 -11.61
CA VAL A 146 16.27 -29.31 -11.78
C VAL A 146 16.98 -30.17 -12.84
N PRO A 147 17.62 -31.29 -12.47
CA PRO A 147 18.48 -32.05 -13.38
C PRO A 147 17.72 -32.90 -14.42
N ILE A 148 16.38 -32.98 -14.35
CA ILE A 148 15.56 -33.89 -15.15
C ILE A 148 14.43 -33.13 -15.84
N GLY A 149 14.37 -33.22 -17.18
CA GLY A 149 13.37 -32.51 -18.00
C GLY A 149 11.91 -32.84 -17.66
N GLU A 150 11.61 -34.07 -17.24
CA GLU A 150 10.25 -34.44 -16.79
C GLU A 150 9.81 -33.65 -15.54
N LEU A 151 10.73 -33.43 -14.59
CA LEU A 151 10.46 -32.61 -13.41
C LEU A 151 10.23 -31.16 -13.79
N ILE A 152 10.89 -30.66 -14.85
CA ILE A 152 10.66 -29.30 -15.37
C ILE A 152 9.24 -29.17 -15.93
N THR A 153 8.79 -30.13 -16.74
CA THR A 153 7.41 -30.12 -17.27
C THR A 153 6.38 -30.20 -16.15
N ARG A 154 6.59 -31.06 -15.15
CA ARG A 154 5.71 -31.15 -13.98
C ARG A 154 5.73 -29.85 -13.15
N ALA A 155 6.90 -29.27 -12.91
CA ALA A 155 7.03 -28.01 -12.17
C ALA A 155 6.30 -26.84 -12.86
N LEU A 156 6.39 -26.75 -14.19
CA LEU A 156 5.63 -25.79 -14.99
C LEU A 156 4.12 -26.00 -14.84
N LEU A 157 3.65 -27.25 -14.86
CA LEU A 157 2.24 -27.58 -14.73
C LEU A 157 1.71 -27.33 -13.31
N TYR A 158 2.52 -27.60 -12.28
CA TYR A 158 2.20 -27.27 -10.89
C TYR A 158 2.23 -25.77 -10.62
N THR A 159 3.02 -24.99 -11.35
CA THR A 159 3.03 -23.53 -11.22
C THR A 159 1.66 -22.92 -11.55
N ASP A 160 0.92 -23.51 -12.50
CA ASP A 160 -0.48 -23.12 -12.76
C ASP A 160 -1.35 -23.39 -11.53
N LEU A 161 -1.24 -24.57 -10.92
CA LEU A 161 -1.94 -24.92 -9.68
C LEU A 161 -1.63 -23.98 -8.52
N PHE A 162 -0.38 -23.48 -8.42
CA PHE A 162 0.03 -22.53 -7.38
C PHE A 162 -0.70 -21.19 -7.47
N VAL A 163 -1.26 -20.86 -8.63
CA VAL A 163 -2.03 -19.64 -8.87
C VAL A 163 -3.54 -19.94 -8.91
N SER A 164 -3.93 -21.04 -9.54
CA SER A 164 -5.34 -21.41 -9.69
C SER A 164 -5.99 -21.77 -8.37
N VAL A 165 -5.29 -22.44 -7.45
CA VAL A 165 -5.87 -22.77 -6.14
C VAL A 165 -6.13 -21.52 -5.29
N PRO A 166 -5.16 -20.62 -5.06
CA PRO A 166 -5.43 -19.34 -4.42
C PRO A 166 -6.53 -18.54 -5.13
N GLY A 167 -6.53 -18.54 -6.47
CA GLY A 167 -7.56 -17.87 -7.25
C GLY A 167 -8.96 -18.43 -7.01
N ALA A 168 -9.11 -19.75 -7.01
CA ALA A 168 -10.36 -20.43 -6.71
C ALA A 168 -10.82 -20.15 -5.27
N VAL A 169 -9.91 -20.18 -4.30
CA VAL A 169 -10.20 -19.82 -2.89
C VAL A 169 -10.64 -18.36 -2.79
N MET A 170 -9.95 -17.43 -3.43
CA MET A 170 -10.32 -16.00 -3.45
C MET A 170 -11.70 -15.78 -4.10
N ILE A 171 -12.07 -16.54 -5.13
CA ILE A 171 -13.40 -16.45 -5.74
C ILE A 171 -14.45 -17.04 -4.80
N VAL A 172 -14.31 -18.31 -4.40
CA VAL A 172 -15.32 -19.02 -3.62
C VAL A 172 -15.44 -18.44 -2.22
N LEU A 173 -14.34 -18.41 -1.47
CA LEU A 173 -14.33 -17.93 -0.09
C LEU A 173 -14.50 -16.41 -0.02
N GLY A 174 -13.90 -15.67 -0.96
CA GLY A 174 -14.06 -14.21 -1.02
C GLY A 174 -15.49 -13.78 -1.31
N LEU A 175 -16.24 -14.50 -2.15
CA LEU A 175 -17.68 -14.24 -2.36
C LEU A 175 -18.53 -14.56 -1.13
N LEU A 176 -18.14 -15.56 -0.33
CA LEU A 176 -18.88 -16.01 0.86
C LEU A 176 -18.63 -15.12 2.08
N ILE A 177 -17.38 -14.71 2.33
CA ILE A 177 -16.98 -14.07 3.60
C ILE A 177 -16.69 -12.57 3.44
N CYS A 178 -16.27 -12.09 2.26
CA CYS A 178 -15.95 -10.67 2.09
C CYS A 178 -17.21 -9.82 1.83
N PRO A 179 -17.28 -8.61 2.42
CA PRO A 179 -18.39 -7.69 2.22
C PRO A 179 -18.44 -7.16 0.78
N SER A 180 -19.59 -6.61 0.41
CA SER A 180 -19.73 -5.89 -0.86
C SER A 180 -18.88 -4.59 -0.87
N PRO A 181 -18.42 -4.12 -2.04
CA PRO A 181 -17.65 -2.88 -2.13
C PRO A 181 -18.41 -1.66 -1.60
N LYS A 182 -19.75 -1.64 -1.79
CA LYS A 182 -20.64 -0.62 -1.20
C LYS A 182 -20.53 -0.62 0.32
N ARG A 183 -20.57 -1.80 0.94
CA ARG A 183 -20.55 -1.92 2.40
C ARG A 183 -19.22 -1.46 2.99
N VAL A 184 -18.11 -1.81 2.35
CA VAL A 184 -16.77 -1.31 2.71
C VAL A 184 -16.75 0.22 2.68
N LEU A 185 -17.22 0.81 1.58
CA LEU A 185 -17.26 2.27 1.44
C LEU A 185 -18.11 2.95 2.52
N THR A 186 -19.29 2.40 2.84
CA THR A 186 -20.15 2.98 3.89
C THR A 186 -19.54 2.83 5.28
N ASP A 187 -18.85 1.72 5.56
CA ASP A 187 -18.16 1.51 6.82
C ASP A 187 -16.97 2.48 6.98
N ASP A 188 -16.22 2.73 5.90
CA ASP A 188 -15.12 3.70 5.87
C ASP A 188 -15.61 5.15 6.09
N ILE A 189 -16.73 5.54 5.45
CA ILE A 189 -17.39 6.84 5.68
C ILE A 189 -17.85 6.97 7.13
N ALA A 190 -18.47 5.92 7.68
CA ALA A 190 -18.93 5.90 9.07
C ALA A 190 -17.76 6.04 10.06
N ALA A 191 -16.64 5.36 9.80
CA ALA A 191 -15.42 5.48 10.61
C ALA A 191 -14.89 6.92 10.60
N CYS A 192 -14.81 7.54 9.42
CA CYS A 192 -14.36 8.91 9.24
C CYS A 192 -15.22 9.92 10.02
N LEU A 193 -16.55 9.77 9.97
CA LEU A 193 -17.48 10.60 10.74
C LEU A 193 -17.36 10.40 12.25
N ARG A 194 -17.19 9.15 12.73
CA ARG A 194 -16.97 8.88 14.16
C ARG A 194 -15.69 9.50 14.67
N VAL A 195 -14.60 9.38 13.92
CA VAL A 195 -13.33 10.01 14.30
C VAL A 195 -13.45 11.53 14.33
N SER A 196 -14.16 12.11 13.36
CA SER A 196 -14.48 13.55 13.37
C SER A 196 -15.27 13.96 14.63
N ALA A 197 -16.27 13.16 15.06
CA ALA A 197 -17.02 13.43 16.28
C ALA A 197 -16.17 13.30 17.56
N VAL A 198 -15.31 12.28 17.65
CA VAL A 198 -14.37 12.09 18.77
C VAL A 198 -13.39 13.26 18.87
N LEU A 199 -12.85 13.69 17.72
CA LEU A 199 -11.98 14.86 17.64
C LEU A 199 -12.65 16.10 18.22
N LEU A 200 -13.91 16.37 17.88
CA LEU A 200 -14.65 17.55 18.34
C LEU A 200 -15.09 17.49 19.82
N ARG A 201 -15.09 16.31 20.45
CA ARG A 201 -15.49 16.11 21.87
C ARG A 201 -14.38 16.38 22.88
N GLY A 202 -13.13 16.49 22.45
CA GLY A 202 -11.97 16.55 23.33
C GLY A 202 -11.04 15.37 23.09
N PRO A 203 -10.10 15.48 22.15
CA PRO A 203 -9.31 14.34 21.67
C PRO A 203 -8.21 13.97 22.68
N SER A 204 -7.93 12.67 22.80
CA SER A 204 -6.66 12.23 23.35
C SER A 204 -5.54 12.37 22.31
N ALA A 205 -4.28 12.31 22.76
CA ALA A 205 -3.14 12.28 21.85
C ALA A 205 -3.19 11.08 20.86
N ARG A 206 -3.87 10.00 21.24
CA ARG A 206 -4.08 8.83 20.37
C ARG A 206 -5.12 9.13 19.29
N ASP A 207 -6.23 9.77 19.66
CA ASP A 207 -7.30 10.09 18.72
C ASP A 207 -6.82 11.08 17.65
N HIS A 208 -5.98 12.04 18.04
CA HIS A 208 -5.34 12.96 17.10
C HIS A 208 -4.42 12.21 16.12
N ALA A 209 -3.56 11.32 16.61
CA ALA A 209 -2.69 10.52 15.76
C ALA A 209 -3.48 9.62 14.79
N HIS A 210 -4.58 9.02 15.26
CA HIS A 210 -5.47 8.19 14.44
C HIS A 210 -6.18 9.02 13.35
N ALA A 211 -6.62 10.24 13.66
CA ALA A 211 -7.23 11.13 12.68
C ALA A 211 -6.25 11.59 11.60
N THR A 212 -5.04 12.01 11.99
CA THR A 212 -3.98 12.37 11.03
C THR A 212 -3.63 11.17 10.13
N PHE A 213 -3.61 9.95 10.69
CA PHE A 213 -3.43 8.73 9.90
C PHE A 213 -4.58 8.53 8.89
N MET A 214 -5.84 8.62 9.32
CA MET A 214 -7.00 8.51 8.44
C MET A 214 -7.03 9.59 7.34
N LEU A 215 -6.59 10.81 7.64
CA LEU A 215 -6.48 11.89 6.65
C LEU A 215 -5.38 11.62 5.62
N ARG A 216 -4.26 11.04 6.04
CA ARG A 216 -3.18 10.63 5.15
C ARG A 216 -3.59 9.49 4.23
N GLU A 217 -4.26 8.46 4.75
CA GLU A 217 -4.82 7.38 3.91
C GLU A 217 -5.91 7.94 2.98
N GLY A 218 -6.73 8.83 3.53
CA GLY A 218 -7.90 9.41 2.88
C GLY A 218 -8.93 8.36 2.50
N LEU A 219 -9.93 8.76 1.71
CA LEU A 219 -10.86 7.84 1.04
C LEU A 219 -10.55 7.76 -0.46
N SER A 220 -9.26 7.68 -0.80
CA SER A 220 -8.76 7.69 -2.18
C SER A 220 -9.29 6.50 -3.02
N ASP A 221 -9.54 5.36 -2.37
CA ASP A 221 -10.14 4.17 -2.97
C ASP A 221 -11.66 4.27 -3.17
N ALA A 222 -12.34 5.31 -2.67
CA ALA A 222 -13.79 5.44 -2.80
C ALA A 222 -14.27 5.39 -4.26
N GLY A 223 -13.53 6.04 -5.16
CA GLY A 223 -13.84 5.99 -6.59
C GLY A 223 -13.70 4.59 -7.20
N LYS A 224 -12.73 3.80 -6.72
CA LYS A 224 -12.55 2.39 -7.13
C LYS A 224 -13.67 1.52 -6.57
N LEU A 225 -14.00 1.66 -5.29
CA LEU A 225 -15.09 0.92 -4.62
C LEU A 225 -16.45 1.20 -5.27
N VAL A 226 -16.73 2.45 -5.65
CA VAL A 226 -17.95 2.82 -6.39
C VAL A 226 -18.03 2.13 -7.74
N ARG A 227 -16.93 2.09 -8.51
CA ARG A 227 -16.89 1.38 -9.79
C ARG A 227 -17.10 -0.12 -9.61
N LEU A 228 -16.46 -0.72 -8.62
CA LEU A 228 -16.61 -2.14 -8.30
C LEU A 228 -18.02 -2.49 -7.83
N ALA A 229 -18.64 -1.63 -7.01
CA ALA A 229 -20.04 -1.77 -6.62
C ALA A 229 -20.96 -1.68 -7.85
N GLY A 230 -20.68 -0.78 -8.79
CA GLY A 230 -21.41 -0.68 -10.06
C GLY A 230 -21.31 -1.95 -10.92
N MET A 231 -20.18 -2.66 -10.87
CA MET A 231 -20.01 -3.94 -11.57
C MET A 231 -20.87 -5.06 -11.00
N GLU A 232 -21.31 -4.97 -9.74
CA GLU A 232 -22.25 -5.93 -9.17
C GLU A 232 -23.63 -5.87 -9.83
N LYS A 233 -23.98 -4.73 -10.47
CA LYS A 233 -25.30 -4.48 -11.08
C LYS A 233 -26.51 -4.65 -10.14
N ILE A 234 -26.27 -4.61 -8.82
CA ILE A 234 -27.30 -4.71 -7.78
C ILE A 234 -27.78 -3.31 -7.34
N TRP A 235 -26.96 -2.27 -7.55
CA TRP A 235 -27.15 -0.93 -6.98
C TRP A 235 -27.48 0.12 -8.04
N ASP A 236 -28.27 1.11 -7.65
CA ASP A 236 -28.59 2.24 -8.51
C ASP A 236 -27.33 3.12 -8.76
N PRO A 237 -27.03 3.50 -10.01
CA PRO A 237 -25.91 4.40 -10.31
C PRO A 237 -25.98 5.75 -9.60
N HIS A 238 -27.18 6.27 -9.34
CA HIS A 238 -27.39 7.51 -8.59
C HIS A 238 -26.95 7.36 -7.14
N ASP A 239 -27.37 6.28 -6.46
CA ASP A 239 -26.96 5.99 -5.08
C ASP A 239 -25.42 5.88 -4.97
N LEU A 240 -24.79 5.24 -5.96
CA LEU A 240 -23.34 5.11 -6.03
C LEU A 240 -22.63 6.46 -6.23
N ALA A 241 -23.21 7.36 -7.02
CA ALA A 241 -22.71 8.73 -7.16
C ALA A 241 -22.84 9.51 -5.84
N CYS A 242 -23.97 9.36 -5.14
CA CYS A 242 -24.19 9.98 -3.83
C CYS A 242 -23.18 9.48 -2.78
N LEU A 243 -22.86 8.18 -2.79
CA LEU A 243 -21.81 7.61 -1.92
C LEU A 243 -20.41 8.11 -2.25
N LYS A 244 -20.11 8.31 -3.55
CA LYS A 244 -18.85 8.93 -3.96
C LYS A 244 -18.74 10.36 -3.40
N GLN A 245 -19.80 11.13 -3.49
CA GLN A 245 -19.84 12.48 -2.92
C GLN A 245 -19.70 12.45 -1.40
N ALA A 246 -20.42 11.55 -0.73
CA ALA A 246 -20.34 11.33 0.72
C ALA A 246 -18.91 11.04 1.19
N ALA A 247 -18.14 10.26 0.44
CA ALA A 247 -16.74 9.99 0.75
C ALA A 247 -15.88 11.27 0.69
N ASN A 248 -16.07 12.12 -0.32
CA ASN A 248 -15.37 13.41 -0.39
C ASN A 248 -15.77 14.30 0.80
N SER A 249 -17.08 14.35 1.12
CA SER A 249 -17.63 15.12 2.25
C SER A 249 -17.05 14.65 3.59
N ALA A 250 -16.91 13.35 3.79
CA ALA A 250 -16.31 12.78 4.99
C ALA A 250 -14.86 13.24 5.18
N VAL A 251 -14.05 13.20 4.11
CA VAL A 251 -12.65 13.69 4.16
C VAL A 251 -12.58 15.19 4.47
N ALA A 252 -13.46 16.00 3.87
CA ALA A 252 -13.51 17.43 4.16
C ALA A 252 -13.92 17.72 5.61
N VAL A 253 -14.91 17.00 6.15
CA VAL A 253 -15.33 17.11 7.56
C VAL A 253 -14.19 16.75 8.50
N LEU A 254 -13.49 15.64 8.25
CA LEU A 254 -12.36 15.21 9.08
C LEU A 254 -11.21 16.22 9.04
N ALA A 255 -10.91 16.79 7.87
CA ALA A 255 -9.88 17.81 7.73
C ALA A 255 -10.24 19.10 8.48
N LEU A 256 -11.51 19.53 8.42
CA LEU A 256 -12.00 20.69 9.17
C LEU A 256 -11.96 20.45 10.69
N ALA A 257 -12.32 19.24 11.14
CA ALA A 257 -12.26 18.87 12.55
C ALA A 257 -10.81 18.87 13.09
N GLU A 258 -9.86 18.32 12.32
CA GLU A 258 -8.43 18.35 12.68
C GLU A 258 -7.87 19.78 12.70
N ALA A 259 -8.25 20.62 11.73
CA ALA A 259 -7.80 22.01 11.64
C ALA A 259 -8.26 22.84 12.84
N GLU A 260 -9.48 22.62 13.34
CA GLU A 260 -10.00 23.37 14.50
C GLU A 260 -9.23 23.02 15.79
N ILE A 261 -8.83 21.76 15.96
CA ILE A 261 -8.07 21.31 17.14
C ILE A 261 -6.63 21.81 17.11
N THR A 262 -6.04 21.89 15.91
CA THR A 262 -4.67 22.37 15.72
C THR A 262 -4.57 23.89 15.68
N ARG A 263 -5.70 24.60 15.74
CA ARG A 263 -5.77 26.06 15.75
C ARG A 263 -5.15 26.62 17.04
N ALA A 264 -4.39 27.70 16.92
CA ALA A 264 -3.78 28.35 18.07
C ALA A 264 -4.85 29.09 18.89
N GLY A 265 -5.22 28.55 20.05
CA GLY A 265 -6.17 29.16 20.99
C GLY A 265 -6.78 28.14 21.96
N PRO A 266 -7.53 28.59 22.98
CA PRO A 266 -8.33 27.68 23.78
C PRO A 266 -9.40 27.01 22.89
N PRO A 267 -9.58 25.68 22.97
CA PRO A 267 -10.57 24.99 22.15
C PRO A 267 -11.96 25.53 22.44
N ALA A 268 -12.66 25.97 21.39
CA ALA A 268 -14.04 26.37 21.50
C ALA A 268 -14.91 25.16 21.88
N PRO A 269 -15.87 25.29 22.80
CA PRO A 269 -16.79 24.21 23.09
C PRO A 269 -17.62 23.92 21.84
N CYS A 270 -17.48 22.70 21.31
CA CYS A 270 -18.23 22.24 20.13
C CYS A 270 -19.72 22.11 20.47
N PRO A 271 -20.65 22.55 19.59
CA PRO A 271 -22.08 22.33 19.76
C PRO A 271 -22.42 20.84 19.81
N ILE A 272 -23.20 20.43 20.82
CA ILE A 272 -23.64 19.04 20.99
C ILE A 272 -24.45 18.56 19.78
N GLU A 273 -25.29 19.42 19.20
CA GLU A 273 -26.08 19.11 18.00
C GLU A 273 -25.21 18.71 16.80
N LEU A 274 -24.02 19.31 16.64
CA LEU A 274 -23.11 18.98 15.55
C LEU A 274 -22.52 17.58 15.74
N ILE A 275 -22.15 17.25 16.97
CA ILE A 275 -21.64 15.94 17.35
C ILE A 275 -22.71 14.87 17.16
N ASP A 276 -23.94 15.13 17.62
CA ASP A 276 -25.07 14.20 17.49
C ASP A 276 -25.43 13.96 16.01
N ALA A 277 -25.35 14.99 15.17
CA ALA A 277 -25.54 14.86 13.73
C ALA A 277 -24.47 13.95 13.10
N LEU A 278 -23.18 14.13 13.44
CA LEU A 278 -22.10 13.27 12.96
C LEU A 278 -22.28 11.81 13.37
N GLU A 279 -22.65 11.56 14.62
CA GLU A 279 -22.88 10.20 15.13
C GLU A 279 -24.12 9.54 14.52
N SER A 280 -25.21 10.30 14.38
CA SER A 280 -26.43 9.84 13.72
C SER A 280 -26.14 9.42 12.27
N MET A 281 -25.46 10.28 11.51
CA MET A 281 -25.05 9.97 10.14
C MET A 281 -24.12 8.76 10.10
N ALA A 282 -23.13 8.67 11.00
CA ALA A 282 -22.24 7.51 11.07
C ALA A 282 -22.98 6.20 11.35
N ASN A 283 -24.03 6.24 12.18
CA ASN A 283 -24.87 5.08 12.45
C ASN A 283 -25.70 4.68 11.23
N VAL A 284 -26.26 5.65 10.48
CA VAL A 284 -26.93 5.38 9.20
C VAL A 284 -25.98 4.72 8.20
N PHE A 285 -24.76 5.24 8.03
CA PHE A 285 -23.75 4.63 7.17
C PHE A 285 -23.32 3.24 7.63
N ALA A 286 -23.21 3.02 8.95
CA ALA A 286 -22.92 1.71 9.52
C ALA A 286 -24.07 0.69 9.31
N THR A 287 -25.26 1.10 8.88
CA THR A 287 -26.31 0.16 8.43
C THR A 287 -26.22 -0.18 6.92
N GLY A 288 -25.34 0.48 6.17
CA GLY A 288 -25.22 0.35 4.72
C GLY A 288 -26.19 1.26 3.94
N ALA A 289 -26.92 2.13 4.65
CA ALA A 289 -27.73 3.21 4.09
C ALA A 289 -26.93 4.52 4.04
N TYR A 290 -27.53 5.57 3.49
CA TYR A 290 -26.99 6.94 3.57
C TYR A 290 -28.12 7.92 3.87
N PRO A 291 -27.85 9.03 4.59
CA PRO A 291 -28.87 10.02 4.92
C PRO A 291 -29.28 10.78 3.66
N LYS A 292 -30.59 10.90 3.41
CA LYS A 292 -31.15 11.67 2.28
C LYS A 292 -31.40 13.14 2.61
N HIS A 293 -31.68 13.41 3.86
CA HIS A 293 -31.86 14.75 4.40
C HIS A 293 -31.10 14.84 5.72
N VAL A 294 -30.41 15.96 5.93
CA VAL A 294 -29.69 16.27 7.15
C VAL A 294 -30.13 17.66 7.55
N ASP A 295 -30.76 17.79 8.72
CA ASP A 295 -31.13 19.07 9.28
C ASP A 295 -29.88 19.89 9.59
N GLN A 296 -29.92 21.20 9.36
CA GLN A 296 -28.78 22.06 9.64
C GLN A 296 -28.55 22.18 11.15
N PRO A 297 -27.41 21.70 11.69
CA PRO A 297 -27.14 21.80 13.13
C PRO A 297 -26.97 23.26 13.55
N ALA A 298 -27.41 23.63 14.75
CA ALA A 298 -27.18 24.98 15.28
C ALA A 298 -25.69 25.17 15.59
N THR A 299 -25.08 26.18 14.97
CA THR A 299 -23.66 26.53 15.16
C THR A 299 -23.51 28.00 15.54
N PRO A 300 -22.61 28.36 16.47
CA PRO A 300 -22.34 29.75 16.83
C PRO A 300 -21.89 30.60 15.63
N PRO A 301 -22.34 31.86 15.51
CA PRO A 301 -21.96 32.74 14.40
C PRO A 301 -20.45 33.07 14.36
N ASP A 302 -19.76 32.99 15.50
CA ASP A 302 -18.36 33.37 15.66
C ASP A 302 -17.35 32.23 15.39
N GLN A 303 -17.83 31.05 14.96
CA GLN A 303 -17.02 29.84 14.78
C GLN A 303 -17.13 29.32 13.32
N PRO A 304 -16.28 29.81 12.40
CA PRO A 304 -16.38 29.52 10.97
C PRO A 304 -16.13 28.05 10.63
N ALA A 305 -15.28 27.35 11.40
CA ALA A 305 -15.00 25.93 11.20
C ALA A 305 -16.25 25.05 11.43
N PHE A 306 -16.99 25.27 12.51
CA PHE A 306 -18.22 24.51 12.79
C PHE A 306 -19.32 24.83 11.77
N GLN A 307 -19.43 26.08 11.33
CA GLN A 307 -20.34 26.44 10.22
C GLN A 307 -19.95 25.76 8.91
N ALA A 308 -18.66 25.63 8.63
CA ALA A 308 -18.18 24.90 7.45
C ALA A 308 -18.56 23.42 7.53
N ILE A 309 -18.35 22.78 8.69
CA ILE A 309 -18.76 21.39 8.92
C ILE A 309 -20.29 21.27 8.74
N ALA A 310 -21.09 22.11 9.39
CA ALA A 310 -22.55 22.10 9.24
C ALA A 310 -23.01 22.25 7.78
N ARG A 311 -22.40 23.17 7.01
CA ARG A 311 -22.68 23.33 5.56
C ARG A 311 -22.35 22.09 4.74
N VAL A 312 -21.26 21.39 5.06
CA VAL A 312 -20.88 20.14 4.40
C VAL A 312 -21.85 19.01 4.77
N LEU A 313 -22.33 18.94 6.02
CA LEU A 313 -23.30 17.92 6.46
C LEU A 313 -24.65 18.05 5.75
N VAL A 314 -25.16 19.26 5.52
CA VAL A 314 -26.43 19.47 4.79
C VAL A 314 -26.33 19.00 3.34
N ASN A 315 -25.17 19.18 2.70
CA ASN A 315 -24.92 18.81 1.31
C ASN A 315 -24.17 17.48 1.16
N PHE A 316 -24.13 16.66 2.21
CA PHE A 316 -23.19 15.55 2.33
C PHE A 316 -23.27 14.55 1.19
N THR A 317 -24.49 14.24 0.75
CA THR A 317 -24.80 13.29 -0.32
C THR A 317 -25.38 13.94 -1.56
N GLN A 318 -25.50 15.27 -1.59
CA GLN A 318 -26.12 15.99 -2.70
C GLN A 318 -25.16 16.04 -3.88
N LEU A 319 -25.60 15.57 -5.04
CA LEU A 319 -24.85 15.72 -6.28
C LEU A 319 -24.91 17.18 -6.71
N GLY A 320 -23.78 17.73 -7.15
CA GLY A 320 -23.78 19.04 -7.81
C GLY A 320 -24.62 18.97 -9.08
N GLU A 321 -25.23 20.09 -9.46
CA GLU A 321 -25.79 20.21 -10.81
C GLU A 321 -24.69 19.85 -11.82
N PRO A 322 -24.99 19.11 -12.90
CA PRO A 322 -24.02 18.87 -13.94
C PRO A 322 -23.67 20.22 -14.55
N THR A 323 -22.59 20.84 -14.05
CA THR A 323 -21.95 21.97 -14.70
C THR A 323 -21.77 21.54 -16.15
N ALA A 324 -22.42 22.26 -17.07
CA ALA A 324 -22.40 22.00 -18.50
C ALA A 324 -21.00 21.52 -18.86
N GLU A 325 -20.93 20.24 -19.22
CA GLU A 325 -19.69 19.49 -19.35
C GLU A 325 -18.73 20.36 -20.18
N GLN A 326 -17.71 20.94 -19.53
CA GLN A 326 -16.52 21.31 -20.29
C GLN A 326 -16.14 20.01 -20.96
N PRO A 327 -16.20 19.92 -22.32
CA PRO A 327 -16.04 18.67 -23.01
C PRO A 327 -14.76 18.07 -22.47
N ALA A 328 -14.89 16.96 -21.74
CA ALA A 328 -13.79 16.35 -21.04
C ALA A 328 -12.67 16.27 -22.06
N LYS A 329 -11.63 17.13 -21.91
CA LYS A 329 -10.56 17.22 -22.91
C LYS A 329 -10.23 15.79 -23.24
N PRO A 330 -10.41 15.33 -24.49
CA PRO A 330 -10.36 13.92 -24.82
C PRO A 330 -9.08 13.44 -24.18
N LYS A 331 -9.21 12.57 -23.16
CA LYS A 331 -8.04 12.07 -22.43
C LYS A 331 -7.13 11.60 -23.53
N LYS A 332 -6.03 12.33 -23.78
CA LYS A 332 -5.05 11.93 -24.78
C LYS A 332 -4.80 10.48 -24.43
N LYS A 333 -4.92 9.58 -25.42
CA LYS A 333 -4.62 8.17 -25.21
C LYS A 333 -3.17 8.13 -24.80
N ASP A 334 -2.92 8.27 -23.50
CA ASP A 334 -1.59 8.26 -22.95
C ASP A 334 -1.04 6.90 -23.32
N GLY A 335 0.10 6.90 -24.01
CA GLY A 335 0.78 5.68 -24.41
C GLY A 335 0.98 4.74 -23.22
N PHE A 336 1.29 3.49 -23.52
CA PHE A 336 1.65 2.52 -22.49
C PHE A 336 2.96 2.91 -21.78
N PHE A 337 3.86 3.57 -22.50
CA PHE A 337 5.10 4.15 -21.98
C PHE A 337 4.90 5.59 -21.48
N ALA A 338 5.72 5.98 -20.50
CA ALA A 338 5.86 7.36 -20.06
C ALA A 338 6.36 8.24 -21.20
N ALA A 339 6.01 9.53 -21.19
CA ALA A 339 6.39 10.47 -22.25
C ALA A 339 7.92 10.62 -22.38
N ASP A 340 8.65 10.40 -21.29
CA ASP A 340 10.10 10.48 -21.19
C ASP A 340 10.80 9.10 -21.21
N ALA A 341 10.07 8.01 -21.45
CA ALA A 341 10.55 6.64 -21.36
C ALA A 341 11.88 6.36 -22.10
N PHE A 342 12.06 6.94 -23.29
CA PHE A 342 13.25 6.75 -24.14
C PHE A 342 14.20 7.95 -24.14
N THR A 343 13.84 9.02 -23.44
CA THR A 343 14.64 10.26 -23.41
C THR A 343 15.35 10.43 -22.08
N ASN A 344 14.76 9.93 -20.99
CA ASN A 344 15.29 10.06 -19.64
C ASN A 344 16.29 8.93 -19.34
N PRO A 345 17.58 9.23 -19.10
CA PRO A 345 18.60 8.22 -18.83
C PRO A 345 18.39 7.51 -17.49
N GLU A 346 17.58 8.05 -16.57
CA GLU A 346 17.30 7.45 -15.26
C GLU A 346 16.61 6.09 -15.39
N HIS A 347 15.75 5.89 -16.39
CA HIS A 347 15.10 4.60 -16.64
C HIS A 347 16.12 3.50 -16.96
N VAL A 348 17.09 3.82 -17.82
CA VAL A 348 18.16 2.89 -18.21
C VAL A 348 19.12 2.66 -17.04
N ARG A 349 19.49 3.71 -16.30
CA ARG A 349 20.33 3.61 -15.10
C ARG A 349 19.68 2.72 -14.05
N PHE A 350 18.39 2.88 -13.77
CA PHE A 350 17.65 2.04 -12.85
C PHE A 350 17.64 0.58 -13.32
N ALA A 351 17.36 0.34 -14.60
CA ALA A 351 17.36 -1.00 -15.18
C ALA A 351 18.72 -1.70 -15.10
N LEU A 352 19.80 -0.97 -15.38
CA LEU A 352 21.18 -1.48 -15.26
C LEU A 352 21.52 -1.86 -13.81
N LYS A 353 21.17 -1.02 -12.84
CA LYS A 353 21.43 -1.31 -11.42
C LYS A 353 20.66 -2.52 -10.93
N GLY A 354 19.37 -2.60 -11.24
CA GLY A 354 18.53 -3.74 -10.88
C GLY A 354 19.07 -5.03 -11.48
N THR A 355 19.44 -4.99 -12.77
CA THR A 355 20.07 -6.12 -13.47
C THR A 355 21.40 -6.50 -12.86
N ALA A 356 22.28 -5.55 -12.58
CA ALA A 356 23.56 -5.81 -11.93
C ALA A 356 23.37 -6.48 -10.56
N ALA A 357 22.40 -6.05 -9.77
CA ALA A 357 22.09 -6.66 -8.46
C ALA A 357 21.61 -8.11 -8.60
N VAL A 358 20.76 -8.38 -9.58
CA VAL A 358 20.30 -9.74 -9.90
C VAL A 358 21.46 -10.61 -10.37
N MET A 359 22.28 -10.13 -11.31
CA MET A 359 23.40 -10.90 -11.87
C MET A 359 24.49 -11.17 -10.83
N VAL A 360 24.85 -10.19 -10.01
CA VAL A 360 25.83 -10.38 -8.92
C VAL A 360 25.29 -11.39 -7.90
N SER A 361 24.02 -11.28 -7.51
CA SER A 361 23.40 -12.25 -6.59
C SER A 361 23.35 -13.64 -7.19
N TYR A 362 23.03 -13.73 -8.48
CA TYR A 362 22.95 -14.99 -9.21
C TYR A 362 24.31 -15.70 -9.28
N VAL A 363 25.35 -15.00 -9.73
CA VAL A 363 26.72 -15.53 -9.76
C VAL A 363 27.23 -15.87 -8.36
N PHE A 364 26.89 -15.06 -7.35
CA PHE A 364 27.31 -15.28 -5.98
C PHE A 364 26.78 -16.59 -5.39
N PHE A 365 25.48 -16.87 -5.53
CA PHE A 365 24.95 -18.12 -4.97
C PHE A 365 25.41 -19.35 -5.74
N LEU A 366 25.63 -19.24 -7.05
CA LEU A 366 26.23 -20.31 -7.85
C LEU A 366 27.67 -20.60 -7.41
N PHE A 367 28.47 -19.56 -7.20
CA PHE A 367 29.88 -19.70 -6.79
C PHE A 367 30.02 -20.33 -5.40
N ILE A 368 29.14 -19.97 -4.46
CA ILE A 368 29.13 -20.55 -3.12
C ILE A 368 28.56 -21.97 -3.10
N ASN A 369 27.90 -22.39 -4.19
CA ASN A 369 27.22 -23.68 -4.31
C ASN A 369 26.22 -23.92 -3.17
N TRP A 370 25.47 -22.88 -2.79
CA TRP A 370 24.44 -22.92 -1.76
C TRP A 370 23.08 -22.62 -2.37
N PRO A 371 22.39 -23.62 -2.96
CA PRO A 371 21.14 -23.38 -3.70
C PRO A 371 20.02 -22.81 -2.82
N GLY A 372 20.03 -23.09 -1.50
CA GLY A 372 19.02 -22.60 -0.56
C GLY A 372 18.92 -21.06 -0.43
N ILE A 373 20.01 -20.32 -0.72
CA ILE A 373 20.05 -18.85 -0.61
C ILE A 373 19.53 -18.13 -1.87
N HIS A 374 18.88 -18.81 -2.80
CA HIS A 374 18.29 -18.20 -4.02
C HIS A 374 17.28 -17.07 -3.74
N THR A 375 16.80 -16.93 -2.49
CA THR A 375 16.04 -15.76 -2.04
C THR A 375 16.80 -14.45 -2.15
N CYS A 376 18.13 -14.46 -2.35
CA CYS A 376 18.90 -13.25 -2.67
C CYS A 376 18.42 -12.60 -3.98
N VAL A 377 18.19 -13.38 -5.03
CA VAL A 377 17.67 -12.90 -6.32
C VAL A 377 16.26 -12.33 -6.15
N ILE A 378 15.40 -13.04 -5.41
CA ILE A 378 14.03 -12.57 -5.09
C ILE A 378 14.08 -11.21 -4.38
N THR A 379 15.04 -11.06 -3.47
CA THR A 379 15.22 -9.85 -2.69
C THR A 379 15.62 -8.67 -3.56
N CYS A 380 16.53 -8.87 -4.52
CA CYS A 380 16.92 -7.83 -5.47
C CYS A 380 15.73 -7.22 -6.20
N PHE A 381 14.82 -8.05 -6.74
CA PHE A 381 13.63 -7.55 -7.44
C PHE A 381 12.66 -6.79 -6.53
N ILE A 382 12.47 -7.26 -5.29
CA ILE A 382 11.45 -6.66 -4.42
C ILE A 382 11.90 -5.33 -3.83
N ILE A 383 13.18 -5.18 -3.52
CA ILE A 383 13.70 -3.96 -2.89
C ILE A 383 14.25 -2.95 -3.89
N ALA A 384 14.57 -3.36 -5.13
CA ALA A 384 15.01 -2.45 -6.18
C ALA A 384 13.88 -1.47 -6.52
N LEU A 385 13.96 -0.28 -5.92
CA LEU A 385 13.03 0.81 -6.08
C LEU A 385 13.74 2.01 -6.73
N PRO A 386 13.00 2.90 -7.42
CA PRO A 386 13.62 4.00 -8.17
C PRO A 386 14.42 4.97 -7.30
N THR A 387 14.04 5.13 -6.03
CA THR A 387 14.69 6.04 -5.08
C THR A 387 15.30 5.29 -3.91
N MET A 388 16.38 5.88 -3.37
CA MET A 388 17.08 5.37 -2.20
C MET A 388 16.20 5.31 -0.95
N GLY A 389 15.43 6.37 -0.69
CA GLY A 389 14.54 6.46 0.46
C GLY A 389 13.51 5.34 0.50
N GLU A 390 12.82 5.09 -0.61
CA GLU A 390 11.83 4.01 -0.73
C GLU A 390 12.48 2.63 -0.53
N MET A 391 13.64 2.42 -1.14
CA MET A 391 14.40 1.17 -0.99
C MET A 391 14.84 0.93 0.45
N ILE A 392 15.36 1.95 1.15
CA ILE A 392 15.79 1.84 2.56
C ILE A 392 14.60 1.57 3.48
N ALA A 393 13.46 2.23 3.26
CA ALA A 393 12.25 1.96 4.01
C ALA A 393 11.81 0.49 3.81
N LYS A 394 11.76 0.02 2.55
CA LYS A 394 11.32 -1.35 2.24
C LYS A 394 12.32 -2.42 2.70
N LEU A 395 13.63 -2.20 2.61
CA LEU A 395 14.63 -3.17 3.06
C LEU A 395 14.59 -3.34 4.58
N ARG A 396 14.39 -2.26 5.35
CA ARG A 396 14.29 -2.34 6.82
C ARG A 396 13.13 -3.24 7.24
N LEU A 397 11.98 -3.05 6.61
CA LEU A 397 10.80 -3.89 6.84
C LEU A 397 11.02 -5.34 6.42
N ARG A 398 11.83 -5.59 5.38
CA ARG A 398 12.22 -6.93 4.96
C ARG A 398 13.07 -7.64 6.02
N ILE A 399 14.04 -6.95 6.61
CA ILE A 399 14.89 -7.49 7.68
C ILE A 399 14.03 -7.84 8.90
N VAL A 400 13.23 -6.88 9.38
CA VAL A 400 12.39 -7.06 10.56
C VAL A 400 11.40 -8.22 10.34
N GLY A 401 10.70 -8.23 9.21
CA GLY A 401 9.72 -9.28 8.92
C GLY A 401 10.36 -10.66 8.75
N ALA A 402 11.51 -10.76 8.07
CA ALA A 402 12.21 -12.02 7.88
C ALA A 402 12.76 -12.60 9.20
N LEU A 403 13.30 -11.74 10.08
CA LEU A 403 13.78 -12.17 11.39
C LEU A 403 12.64 -12.65 12.29
N ILE A 404 11.52 -11.92 12.33
CA ILE A 404 10.34 -12.31 13.13
C ILE A 404 9.73 -13.60 12.59
N GLY A 405 9.42 -13.66 11.29
CA GLY A 405 8.80 -14.84 10.68
C GLY A 405 9.71 -16.07 10.69
N GLY A 406 11.02 -15.89 10.44
CA GLY A 406 12.00 -16.97 10.54
C GLY A 406 12.19 -17.47 11.98
N SER A 407 12.14 -16.58 12.98
CA SER A 407 12.18 -16.98 14.39
C SER A 407 10.93 -17.75 14.78
N ILE A 408 9.74 -17.30 14.34
CA ILE A 408 8.49 -18.01 14.56
C ILE A 408 8.57 -19.42 13.96
N GLY A 409 9.03 -19.55 12.70
CA GLY A 409 9.17 -20.84 12.03
C GLY A 409 10.19 -21.78 12.70
N ILE A 410 11.35 -21.26 13.12
CA ILE A 410 12.34 -22.08 13.84
C ILE A 410 11.80 -22.54 15.20
N LEU A 411 11.17 -21.64 15.96
CA LEU A 411 10.62 -21.97 17.28
C LEU A 411 9.41 -22.91 17.19
N SER A 412 8.56 -22.77 16.18
CA SER A 412 7.45 -23.69 15.94
C SER A 412 7.95 -25.09 15.64
N ILE A 413 8.98 -25.23 14.79
CA ILE A 413 9.60 -26.52 14.47
C ILE A 413 10.14 -27.22 15.73
N ILE A 414 10.74 -26.47 16.66
CA ILE A 414 11.32 -27.05 17.89
C ILE A 414 10.25 -27.40 18.91
N PHE A 415 9.31 -26.49 19.18
CA PHE A 415 8.44 -26.58 20.36
C PHE A 415 7.02 -26.98 20.05
N LEU A 416 6.48 -26.66 18.87
CA LEU A 416 5.07 -26.82 18.57
C LEU A 416 4.80 -27.99 17.64
N LEU A 417 5.45 -28.04 16.49
CA LEU A 417 5.25 -29.07 15.46
C LEU A 417 5.41 -30.51 16.00
N PRO A 418 6.33 -30.83 16.93
CA PRO A 418 6.43 -32.18 17.50
C PRO A 418 5.21 -32.63 18.31
N HIS A 419 4.38 -31.68 18.78
CA HIS A 419 3.20 -31.95 19.61
C HIS A 419 1.89 -31.88 18.81
N LEU A 420 1.93 -31.45 17.54
CA LEU A 420 0.74 -31.34 16.71
C LEU A 420 0.41 -32.69 16.05
N GLU A 421 -0.50 -33.44 16.67
CA GLU A 421 -1.06 -34.65 16.09
C GLU A 421 -2.28 -34.29 15.20
N GLY A 422 -2.14 -34.47 13.89
CA GLY A 422 -3.23 -34.35 12.92
C GLY A 422 -3.39 -32.98 12.23
N ILE A 423 -4.22 -32.96 11.19
CA ILE A 423 -4.38 -31.82 10.28
C ILE A 423 -5.04 -30.61 10.95
N THR A 424 -5.94 -30.83 11.92
CA THR A 424 -6.66 -29.74 12.59
C THR A 424 -5.73 -28.87 13.45
N GLY A 425 -4.81 -29.49 14.19
CA GLY A 425 -3.82 -28.77 14.98
C GLY A 425 -2.87 -27.96 14.10
N PHE A 426 -2.41 -28.57 13.00
CA PHE A 426 -1.57 -27.90 12.00
C PHE A 426 -2.27 -26.70 11.34
N LEU A 427 -3.51 -26.84 10.89
CA LEU A 427 -4.28 -25.74 10.29
C LEU A 427 -4.60 -24.64 11.31
N GLY A 428 -4.88 -25.01 12.57
CA GLY A 428 -5.05 -24.05 13.65
C GLY A 428 -3.79 -23.22 13.89
N PHE A 429 -2.61 -23.85 13.85
CA PHE A 429 -1.34 -23.16 13.94
C PHE A 429 -1.11 -22.21 12.75
N VAL A 430 -1.30 -22.69 11.52
CA VAL A 430 -1.20 -21.86 10.30
C VAL A 430 -2.14 -20.65 10.42
N PHE A 431 -3.39 -20.86 10.83
CA PHE A 431 -4.35 -19.77 11.01
C PHE A 431 -3.87 -18.72 12.01
N VAL A 432 -3.31 -19.12 13.16
CA VAL A 432 -2.83 -18.18 14.19
C VAL A 432 -1.65 -17.35 13.67
N VAL A 433 -0.68 -17.98 13.01
CA VAL A 433 0.47 -17.25 12.45
C VAL A 433 0.05 -16.35 11.28
N SER A 434 -0.82 -16.86 10.39
CA SER A 434 -1.41 -16.08 9.31
C SER A 434 -2.21 -14.89 9.85
N LEU A 435 -2.95 -15.04 10.94
CA LEU A 435 -3.70 -13.96 11.59
C LEU A 435 -2.78 -12.90 12.15
N PHE A 436 -1.70 -13.29 12.84
CA PHE A 436 -0.69 -12.36 13.33
C PHE A 436 -0.03 -11.57 12.18
N ALA A 437 0.38 -12.27 11.12
CA ALA A 437 0.99 -11.65 9.96
C ALA A 437 0.00 -10.74 9.20
N ALA A 438 -1.26 -11.16 9.06
CA ALA A 438 -2.34 -10.39 8.46
C ALA A 438 -2.69 -9.15 9.29
N TRP A 439 -2.68 -9.26 10.62
CA TRP A 439 -2.94 -8.13 11.52
C TRP A 439 -1.95 -6.99 11.30
N ILE A 440 -0.66 -7.30 11.14
CA ILE A 440 0.39 -6.32 10.84
C ILE A 440 0.26 -5.84 9.39
N ARG A 441 -0.05 -6.73 8.45
CA ARG A 441 -0.20 -6.40 7.02
C ARG A 441 -1.34 -5.42 6.74
N VAL A 442 -2.45 -5.53 7.47
CA VAL A 442 -3.65 -4.69 7.28
C VAL A 442 -3.52 -3.31 7.94
N ALA A 443 -2.48 -3.11 8.74
CA ALA A 443 -2.20 -1.82 9.37
C ALA A 443 -1.66 -0.77 8.38
N ASP A 444 -1.10 0.31 8.92
CA ASP A 444 -0.43 1.39 8.17
C ASP A 444 0.57 0.84 7.11
N GLU A 445 0.61 1.48 5.94
CA GLU A 445 1.53 1.17 4.82
C GLU A 445 3.00 1.05 5.26
N ARG A 446 3.40 1.81 6.28
CA ARG A 446 4.75 1.81 6.87
C ARG A 446 5.12 0.47 7.50
N ILE A 447 4.16 -0.30 8.00
CA ILE A 447 4.40 -1.61 8.64
C ILE A 447 3.77 -2.77 7.86
N ALA A 448 2.85 -2.50 6.95
CA ALA A 448 2.12 -3.49 6.18
C ALA A 448 3.04 -4.52 5.48
N TYR A 449 4.13 -4.03 4.90
CA TYR A 449 5.09 -4.91 4.21
C TYR A 449 5.87 -5.80 5.18
N ALA A 450 6.13 -5.37 6.43
CA ALA A 450 6.72 -6.25 7.45
C ALA A 450 5.76 -7.42 7.79
N GLY A 451 4.45 -7.16 7.88
CA GLY A 451 3.44 -8.20 8.08
C GLY A 451 3.42 -9.23 6.94
N PHE A 452 3.50 -8.77 5.69
CA PHE A 452 3.64 -9.67 4.54
C PHE A 452 4.94 -10.51 4.60
N GLN A 453 6.04 -9.91 5.02
CA GLN A 453 7.34 -10.59 5.14
C GLN A 453 7.38 -11.63 6.27
N ILE A 454 6.66 -11.40 7.38
CA ILE A 454 6.47 -12.40 8.43
C ILE A 454 5.77 -13.63 7.86
N GLY A 455 4.66 -13.42 7.13
CA GLY A 455 3.93 -14.50 6.47
C GLY A 455 4.79 -15.25 5.45
N LEU A 456 5.52 -14.51 4.60
CA LEU A 456 6.46 -15.09 3.62
C LEU A 456 7.51 -15.99 4.26
N ALA A 457 8.18 -15.50 5.30
CA ALA A 457 9.24 -16.25 5.98
C ALA A 457 8.68 -17.49 6.68
N PHE A 458 7.50 -17.38 7.31
CA PHE A 458 6.82 -18.52 7.91
C PHE A 458 6.40 -19.57 6.87
N TYR A 459 5.63 -19.18 5.84
CA TYR A 459 5.14 -20.12 4.84
C TYR A 459 6.29 -20.87 4.15
N LEU A 460 7.35 -20.17 3.75
CA LEU A 460 8.49 -20.82 3.09
C LEU A 460 9.35 -21.69 4.02
N SER A 461 9.24 -21.53 5.34
CA SER A 461 9.96 -22.35 6.30
C SER A 461 9.16 -23.59 6.68
N ASP A 462 7.88 -23.40 7.03
CA ASP A 462 7.06 -24.43 7.65
C ASP A 462 6.20 -25.23 6.65
N LEU A 463 5.92 -24.71 5.44
CA LEU A 463 5.01 -25.32 4.44
C LEU A 463 5.73 -25.91 3.20
N LYS A 464 6.99 -26.34 3.35
CA LYS A 464 7.80 -26.87 2.24
C LYS A 464 7.37 -28.28 1.79
N GLY A 465 6.75 -29.05 2.68
CA GLY A 465 6.26 -30.40 2.42
C GLY A 465 4.86 -30.60 2.98
N TYR A 466 4.34 -31.81 2.87
CA TYR A 466 3.05 -32.18 3.46
C TYR A 466 3.18 -32.38 4.96
N GLY A 467 2.34 -31.70 5.73
CA GLY A 467 2.34 -31.77 7.19
C GLY A 467 3.55 -31.07 7.87
N PRO A 468 3.73 -31.30 9.19
CA PRO A 468 4.76 -30.61 9.98
C PRO A 468 6.20 -30.90 9.51
N THR A 469 6.96 -29.85 9.19
CA THR A 469 8.38 -29.97 8.81
C THR A 469 9.30 -30.05 10.03
N SER A 470 10.43 -30.74 9.87
CA SER A 470 11.55 -30.73 10.82
C SER A 470 12.81 -30.05 10.27
N ASP A 471 12.73 -29.47 9.06
CA ASP A 471 13.87 -28.84 8.38
C ASP A 471 14.07 -27.38 8.78
N MET A 472 15.04 -27.15 9.65
CA MET A 472 15.45 -25.81 10.10
C MET A 472 16.41 -25.11 9.12
N ALA A 473 17.05 -25.88 8.21
CA ALA A 473 18.00 -25.32 7.27
C ALA A 473 17.31 -24.39 6.28
N THR A 474 16.08 -24.71 5.87
CA THR A 474 15.31 -23.85 4.97
C THR A 474 15.09 -22.45 5.56
N ALA A 475 14.64 -22.34 6.81
CA ALA A 475 14.41 -21.05 7.47
C ALA A 475 15.70 -20.20 7.53
N ARG A 476 16.81 -20.83 7.94
CA ARG A 476 18.14 -20.20 7.97
C ARG A 476 18.55 -19.71 6.58
N ASP A 477 18.48 -20.56 5.58
CA ASP A 477 18.90 -20.26 4.21
C ASP A 477 18.09 -19.10 3.62
N ARG A 478 16.79 -19.02 3.95
CA ARG A 478 15.94 -17.90 3.52
C ARG A 478 16.39 -16.58 4.14
N VAL A 479 16.64 -16.55 5.45
CA VAL A 479 17.10 -15.35 6.16
C VAL A 479 18.45 -14.91 5.62
N VAL A 480 19.40 -15.84 5.46
CA VAL A 480 20.72 -15.55 4.89
C VAL A 480 20.61 -15.00 3.47
N GLY A 481 19.83 -15.63 2.60
CA GLY A 481 19.62 -15.15 1.23
C GLY A 481 19.00 -13.76 1.18
N ILE A 482 18.06 -13.43 2.07
CA ILE A 482 17.50 -12.08 2.18
C ILE A 482 18.58 -11.06 2.57
N LEU A 483 19.39 -11.35 3.59
CA LEU A 483 20.46 -10.45 4.04
C LEU A 483 21.51 -10.22 2.95
N VAL A 484 21.91 -11.28 2.25
CA VAL A 484 22.83 -11.21 1.10
C VAL A 484 22.25 -10.36 -0.02
N GLY A 485 20.99 -10.60 -0.41
CA GLY A 485 20.33 -9.82 -1.47
C GLY A 485 20.20 -8.34 -1.09
N ILE A 486 19.92 -8.02 0.17
CA ILE A 486 19.92 -6.64 0.68
C ILE A 486 21.31 -6.02 0.57
N PHE A 487 22.34 -6.72 1.04
CA PHE A 487 23.72 -6.23 1.03
C PHE A 487 24.18 -5.89 -0.40
N ILE A 488 23.99 -6.82 -1.34
CA ILE A 488 24.36 -6.65 -2.75
C ILE A 488 23.60 -5.49 -3.39
N THR A 489 22.27 -5.47 -3.23
CA THR A 489 21.43 -4.43 -3.85
C THR A 489 21.73 -3.05 -3.28
N TYR A 490 21.85 -2.94 -1.95
CA TYR A 490 22.21 -1.69 -1.30
C TYR A 490 23.58 -1.18 -1.77
N GLY A 491 24.59 -2.05 -1.82
CA GLY A 491 25.94 -1.69 -2.28
C GLY A 491 25.96 -1.19 -3.73
N ILE A 492 25.20 -1.83 -4.63
CA ILE A 492 25.11 -1.42 -6.03
C ILE A 492 24.38 -0.08 -6.16
N PHE A 493 23.22 0.05 -5.55
CA PHE A 493 22.45 1.29 -5.65
C PHE A 493 23.18 2.46 -5.01
N SER A 494 23.95 2.23 -3.92
CA SER A 494 24.70 3.29 -3.22
C SER A 494 25.93 3.72 -3.98
N SER A 495 26.57 2.80 -4.71
CA SER A 495 27.81 3.06 -5.44
C SER A 495 27.57 3.63 -6.83
N PHE A 496 26.50 3.20 -7.51
CA PHE A 496 26.22 3.58 -8.90
C PHE A 496 25.04 4.56 -8.98
N TRP A 497 25.30 5.81 -9.38
CA TRP A 497 24.30 6.89 -9.63
C TRP A 497 23.20 7.03 -8.56
N PRO A 498 23.51 7.22 -7.27
CA PRO A 498 22.48 7.24 -6.22
C PRO A 498 21.37 8.26 -6.54
N SER A 499 20.13 7.77 -6.63
CA SER A 499 18.94 8.56 -6.94
C SER A 499 18.18 8.87 -5.65
N SER A 500 17.98 10.17 -5.38
CA SER A 500 17.32 10.63 -4.16
C SER A 500 15.83 10.88 -4.36
N ALA A 501 15.02 10.51 -3.37
CA ALA A 501 13.62 10.87 -3.26
C ALA A 501 13.41 12.38 -3.17
N TYR A 502 14.41 13.14 -2.72
CA TYR A 502 14.37 14.61 -2.61
C TYR A 502 14.06 15.29 -3.95
N GLY A 503 14.57 14.77 -5.06
CA GLY A 503 14.40 15.37 -6.39
C GLY A 503 12.93 15.47 -6.85
N ALA A 504 12.05 14.59 -6.35
CA ALA A 504 10.64 14.60 -6.68
C ALA A 504 9.78 15.46 -5.74
N VAL A 505 10.33 15.94 -4.61
CA VAL A 505 9.59 16.69 -3.58
C VAL A 505 9.04 18.00 -4.15
N ALA A 506 9.85 18.77 -4.89
CA ALA A 506 9.39 20.00 -5.53
C ALA A 506 8.26 19.75 -6.56
N THR A 507 8.35 18.67 -7.34
CA THR A 507 7.29 18.28 -8.29
C THR A 507 5.99 17.93 -7.56
N ARG A 508 6.06 17.24 -6.41
CA ARG A 508 4.89 16.95 -5.57
C ARG A 508 4.27 18.23 -5.02
N LEU A 509 5.08 19.20 -4.59
CA LEU A 509 4.60 20.49 -4.13
C LEU A 509 3.87 21.26 -5.24
N LYS A 510 4.37 21.20 -6.50
CA LYS A 510 3.64 21.76 -7.66
C LYS A 510 2.25 21.14 -7.84
N THR A 511 2.13 19.81 -7.74
CA THR A 511 0.82 19.14 -7.81
C THR A 511 -0.13 19.54 -6.68
N VAL A 512 0.41 19.78 -5.48
CA VAL A 512 -0.36 20.32 -4.34
C VAL A 512 -0.84 21.73 -4.64
N LEU A 513 0.03 22.60 -5.17
CA LEU A 513 -0.33 23.97 -5.58
C LEU A 513 -1.40 24.01 -6.67
N GLU A 514 -1.31 23.14 -7.68
CA GLU A 514 -2.35 22.98 -8.71
C GLU A 514 -3.69 22.54 -8.10
N SER A 515 -3.66 21.70 -7.06
CA SER A 515 -4.86 21.23 -6.36
C SER A 515 -5.46 22.33 -5.46
N LEU A 516 -4.63 23.13 -4.80
CA LEU A 516 -5.04 24.35 -4.09
C LEU A 516 -5.67 25.37 -5.04
N GLY A 517 -5.07 25.58 -6.21
CA GLY A 517 -5.61 26.46 -7.25
C GLY A 517 -7.00 26.03 -7.72
N ARG A 518 -7.20 24.72 -7.91
CA ARG A 518 -8.53 24.15 -8.25
C ARG A 518 -9.54 24.33 -7.13
N LEU A 519 -9.14 24.10 -5.87
CA LEU A 519 -10.01 24.32 -4.71
C LEU A 519 -10.46 25.79 -4.62
N ARG A 520 -9.56 26.74 -4.89
CA ARG A 520 -9.88 28.17 -4.91
C ARG A 520 -10.83 28.57 -6.04
N ALA A 521 -10.72 27.91 -7.20
CA ALA A 521 -11.57 28.17 -8.35
C ALA A 521 -12.95 27.51 -8.24
N ALA A 522 -13.14 26.56 -7.32
CA ALA A 522 -14.39 25.83 -7.14
C ALA A 522 -15.51 26.74 -6.63
N THR A 523 -16.60 26.80 -7.40
CA THR A 523 -17.74 27.70 -7.14
C THR A 523 -18.85 27.01 -6.35
N THR A 524 -18.99 25.69 -6.48
CA THR A 524 -20.03 24.91 -5.82
C THR A 524 -19.51 24.22 -4.56
N PRO A 525 -20.33 24.06 -3.50
CA PRO A 525 -19.92 23.34 -2.28
C PRO A 525 -19.46 21.89 -2.56
N GLN A 526 -20.09 21.21 -3.51
CA GLN A 526 -19.76 19.83 -3.88
C GLN A 526 -18.38 19.74 -4.51
N GLU A 527 -18.06 20.69 -5.40
CA GLU A 527 -16.78 20.76 -6.10
C GLU A 527 -15.64 21.19 -5.15
N GLN A 528 -15.92 22.06 -4.18
CA GLN A 528 -14.97 22.42 -3.12
C GLN A 528 -14.57 21.19 -2.29
N VAL A 529 -15.54 20.41 -1.86
CA VAL A 529 -15.32 19.19 -1.08
C VAL A 529 -14.54 18.13 -1.89
N ALA A 530 -14.87 17.95 -3.17
CA ALA A 530 -14.12 17.06 -4.07
C ALA A 530 -12.67 17.54 -4.29
N CYS A 531 -12.46 18.84 -4.47
CA CYS A 531 -11.13 19.43 -4.60
C CYS A 531 -10.34 19.27 -3.30
N MET A 532 -10.97 19.44 -2.13
CA MET A 532 -10.33 19.24 -0.83
C MET A 532 -9.85 17.80 -0.64
N ALA A 533 -10.69 16.81 -0.97
CA ALA A 533 -10.29 15.41 -0.90
C ALA A 533 -9.06 15.12 -1.80
N SER A 534 -9.05 15.69 -3.01
CA SER A 534 -7.91 15.57 -3.93
C SER A 534 -6.64 16.30 -3.44
N LEU A 535 -6.82 17.42 -2.73
CA LEU A 535 -5.73 18.16 -2.12
C LEU A 535 -5.10 17.35 -0.99
N GLN A 536 -5.91 16.76 -0.11
CA GLN A 536 -5.42 15.91 0.98
C GLN A 536 -4.64 14.69 0.45
N GLU A 537 -5.14 14.06 -0.61
CA GLU A 537 -4.41 12.97 -1.28
C GLU A 537 -3.05 13.44 -1.83
N ALA A 538 -2.99 14.64 -2.43
CA ALA A 538 -1.76 15.21 -2.95
C ALA A 538 -0.77 15.60 -1.84
N VAL A 539 -1.26 16.17 -0.74
CA VAL A 539 -0.47 16.52 0.45
C VAL A 539 0.11 15.26 1.08
N SER A 540 -0.70 14.23 1.31
CA SER A 540 -0.26 12.93 1.87
C SER A 540 0.87 12.29 1.04
N LYS A 541 0.73 12.27 -0.29
CA LYS A 541 1.81 11.79 -1.20
C LYS A 541 3.07 12.64 -1.13
N GLY A 542 2.94 13.95 -0.89
CA GLY A 542 4.04 14.87 -0.66
C GLY A 542 4.77 14.57 0.65
N GLU A 543 4.02 14.42 1.74
CA GLU A 543 4.56 14.03 3.06
C GLU A 543 5.28 12.68 2.99
N GLN A 544 4.69 11.68 2.32
CA GLN A 544 5.32 10.37 2.13
C GLN A 544 6.65 10.49 1.38
N GLN A 545 6.74 11.36 0.37
CA GLN A 545 7.99 11.63 -0.36
C GLN A 545 9.06 12.26 0.54
N VAL A 546 8.66 13.18 1.42
CA VAL A 546 9.55 13.77 2.44
C VAL A 546 10.04 12.70 3.42
N GLU A 547 9.18 11.80 3.86
CA GLU A 547 9.58 10.68 4.73
C GLU A 547 10.59 9.75 4.07
N TYR A 548 10.43 9.45 2.78
CA TYR A 548 11.43 8.71 2.02
C TYR A 548 12.77 9.45 1.96
N ALA A 549 12.76 10.76 1.66
CA ALA A 549 13.99 11.56 1.66
C ALA A 549 14.67 11.57 3.04
N LYS A 550 13.89 11.63 4.14
CA LYS A 550 14.41 11.53 5.52
C LYS A 550 14.99 10.15 5.85
N ALA A 551 14.56 9.08 5.18
CA ALA A 551 15.07 7.73 5.39
C ALA A 551 16.44 7.48 4.73
N GLU A 552 16.89 8.38 3.85
CA GLU A 552 18.17 8.26 3.13
C GLU A 552 19.39 8.36 4.05
N SER A 553 20.54 7.91 3.54
CA SER A 553 21.80 7.94 4.29
C SER A 553 22.21 9.36 4.67
N GLN A 554 22.99 9.51 5.75
CA GLN A 554 23.43 10.81 6.26
C GLN A 554 24.07 11.66 5.15
N ASN A 555 24.98 11.07 4.38
CA ASN A 555 25.69 11.75 3.28
C ASN A 555 24.75 12.34 2.21
N MET A 556 23.59 11.72 1.98
CA MET A 556 22.58 12.25 1.05
C MET A 556 21.74 13.34 1.73
N ARG A 557 21.37 13.15 3.00
CA ARG A 557 20.59 14.13 3.78
C ARG A 557 21.33 15.45 4.00
N ASP A 558 22.64 15.40 4.18
CA ASP A 558 23.46 16.61 4.34
C ASP A 558 23.41 17.53 3.10
N ARG A 559 22.97 17.01 1.95
CA ARG A 559 22.77 17.76 0.70
C ARG A 559 21.34 18.32 0.54
N MET A 560 20.44 18.03 1.48
CA MET A 560 19.01 18.39 1.41
C MET A 560 18.69 19.61 2.28
N ALA A 561 19.29 20.77 1.95
CA ALA A 561 19.23 21.97 2.79
C ALA A 561 17.81 22.50 3.08
N GLN A 562 16.82 22.20 2.23
CA GLN A 562 15.45 22.73 2.35
C GLN A 562 14.41 21.67 2.77
N LEU A 563 14.82 20.47 3.19
CA LEU A 563 13.89 19.38 3.47
C LEU A 563 12.86 19.73 4.56
N GLU A 564 13.29 20.41 5.62
CA GLU A 564 12.40 20.88 6.70
C GLU A 564 11.43 21.96 6.20
N LEU A 565 11.85 22.80 5.25
CA LEU A 565 10.98 23.80 4.63
C LEU A 565 9.90 23.12 3.78
N PHE A 566 10.25 22.07 3.02
CA PHE A 566 9.28 21.29 2.25
C PHE A 566 8.27 20.56 3.15
N GLU A 567 8.73 20.00 4.28
CA GLU A 567 7.83 19.41 5.27
C GLU A 567 6.82 20.44 5.80
N GLY A 568 7.32 21.60 6.23
CA GLY A 568 6.47 22.70 6.66
C GLY A 568 5.49 23.14 5.56
N ALA A 569 5.94 23.15 4.30
CA ALA A 569 5.12 23.55 3.16
C ALA A 569 3.94 22.61 2.87
N PHE A 570 4.11 21.28 3.01
CA PHE A 570 2.98 20.35 2.84
C PHE A 570 1.95 20.48 3.96
N VAL A 571 2.40 20.62 5.21
CA VAL A 571 1.52 20.88 6.35
C VAL A 571 0.79 22.21 6.17
N ASP A 572 1.48 23.25 5.72
CA ASP A 572 0.91 24.57 5.45
C ASP A 572 -0.14 24.52 4.34
N ALA A 573 0.12 23.77 3.27
CA ALA A 573 -0.81 23.57 2.16
C ALA A 573 -2.10 22.86 2.60
N GLY A 574 -2.01 21.85 3.47
CA GLY A 574 -3.18 21.19 4.06
C GLY A 574 -4.05 22.17 4.86
N ARG A 575 -3.41 23.01 5.69
CA ARG A 575 -4.10 24.05 6.49
C ARG A 575 -4.74 25.13 5.61
N LEU A 576 -4.04 25.58 4.57
CA LEU A 576 -4.61 26.52 3.58
C LEU A 576 -5.87 25.95 2.92
N GLY A 577 -5.90 24.65 2.63
CA GLY A 577 -7.09 23.99 2.10
C GLY A 577 -8.30 24.11 3.03
N THR A 578 -8.11 23.86 4.33
CA THR A 578 -9.18 23.99 5.34
C THR A 578 -9.61 25.44 5.57
N GLU A 579 -8.67 26.39 5.52
CA GLU A 579 -8.92 27.83 5.60
C GLU A 579 -9.76 28.35 4.42
N ILE A 580 -9.54 27.81 3.21
CA ILE A 580 -10.37 28.13 2.03
C ILE A 580 -11.82 27.64 2.24
N LEU A 581 -12.02 26.47 2.85
CA LEU A 581 -13.34 25.88 3.10
C LEU A 581 -14.12 26.61 4.20
N ASP A 582 -13.47 26.97 5.30
CA ASP A 582 -14.11 27.69 6.40
C ASP A 582 -14.27 29.19 6.15
N GLY A 583 -13.63 29.70 5.09
CA GLY A 583 -13.71 31.10 4.67
C GLY A 583 -12.75 32.02 5.42
N THR A 584 -11.88 31.47 6.28
CA THR A 584 -10.84 32.25 6.94
C THR A 584 -9.65 32.43 5.99
N GLN A 585 -9.40 33.67 5.54
CA GLN A 585 -8.36 33.95 4.53
C GLN A 585 -7.17 34.80 5.05
N PRO A 586 -6.63 34.60 6.25
CA PRO A 586 -5.51 35.42 6.70
C PRO A 586 -4.26 35.13 5.86
N ALA A 587 -3.80 36.14 5.10
CA ALA A 587 -2.55 36.13 4.34
C ALA A 587 -2.40 35.02 3.27
N LEU A 588 -3.51 34.50 2.73
CA LEU A 588 -3.55 33.42 1.73
C LEU A 588 -2.60 33.65 0.55
N VAL A 589 -2.64 34.86 -0.04
CA VAL A 589 -1.81 35.22 -1.22
C VAL A 589 -0.31 35.15 -0.89
N LYS A 590 0.09 35.59 0.30
CA LYS A 590 1.49 35.60 0.73
C LYS A 590 2.02 34.18 0.99
N ARG A 591 1.20 33.33 1.61
CA ARG A 591 1.56 31.92 1.88
C ARG A 591 1.67 31.12 0.59
N ILE A 592 0.70 31.26 -0.33
CA ILE A 592 0.78 30.62 -1.66
C ILE A 592 2.04 31.06 -2.42
N ALA A 593 2.35 32.37 -2.43
CA ALA A 593 3.59 32.86 -3.07
C ALA A 593 4.87 32.27 -2.42
N THR A 594 4.84 32.02 -1.12
CA THR A 594 5.96 31.37 -0.40
C THR A 594 6.12 29.90 -0.81
N LEU A 595 5.00 29.18 -0.95
CA LEU A 595 5.00 27.80 -1.44
C LEU A 595 5.44 27.71 -2.91
N GLU A 596 5.00 28.65 -3.76
CA GLU A 596 5.42 28.76 -5.17
C GLU A 596 6.92 29.02 -5.29
N ALA A 597 7.47 29.91 -4.46
CA ALA A 597 8.91 30.20 -4.42
C ALA A 597 9.76 29.03 -3.92
N LEU A 598 9.19 28.14 -3.09
CA LEU A 598 9.86 26.91 -2.67
C LEU A 598 9.78 25.80 -3.73
N ALA A 599 8.73 25.81 -4.56
CA ALA A 599 8.53 24.84 -5.63
C ALA A 599 9.30 25.18 -6.92
N SER A 600 9.67 26.45 -7.12
CA SER A 600 10.47 26.93 -8.26
C SER A 600 11.93 26.55 -8.12
#